data_AF-A0A969YCX7-F1
#
_entry.id   AF-A0A969YCX7-F1
#
_cell.length_a   1.000
_cell.length_b   1.000
_cell.length_c   1.000
_cell.angle_alpha   90.00
_cell.angle_beta   90.00
_cell.angle_gamma   90.00
#
_symmetry.space_group_name_H-M   'P 1'
#
loop_
_entity.id
_entity.type
_entity.pdbx_description
1 polymer ?
#
loop_
_entity_poly.entity_id
_entity_poly.type
_entity_poly.pdbx_seq_one_letter_code
_entity_poly.pdbx_strand_id
1 'polypeptide(L)'
;MNSPHEPAARDARKTRLFWLALLELLLMGAAVWLDVLVPSLVIILIGVLLSLLRRERLAPDGPVFRRPGKGRLILTLLGWAVVWTAVEYALILPLQNHLLAETRHVDAFAQVRGNLPALLLLLLLSWTLAAVAEEFAFRGLMRRRIISLFDNPAIGVVVAVVATSALFGLLHAEQGPVGVAVTAIDGVFFSWIRRRYQSVWASVLVHGFLNTIGLVAFYFAGPLYGLW
;
A
#
# COMPACT_ATOMS: atom_id res chain seq x y z
N MET A 1 -0.93 -32.00 37.24
CA MET A 1 0.53 -31.93 37.10
C MET A 1 0.84 -31.34 35.74
N ASN A 2 1.18 -30.05 35.68
CA ASN A 2 1.74 -29.46 34.46
C ASN A 2 3.18 -29.98 34.30
N SER A 3 3.44 -30.61 33.17
CA SER A 3 4.76 -31.18 32.85
C SER A 3 5.81 -30.05 32.72
N PRO A 4 6.99 -30.16 33.36
CA PRO A 4 8.04 -29.15 33.27
C PRO A 4 8.63 -28.95 31.86
N HIS A 5 8.25 -29.78 30.88
CA HIS A 5 8.71 -29.66 29.48
C HIS A 5 7.88 -28.72 28.60
N GLU A 6 6.70 -28.30 29.06
CA GLU A 6 5.76 -27.49 28.27
C GLU A 6 6.18 -26.01 28.05
N PRO A 7 6.82 -25.31 29.03
CA PRO A 7 7.24 -23.91 28.87
C PRO A 7 8.37 -23.74 27.84
N ALA A 8 9.40 -24.60 27.89
CA ALA A 8 10.57 -24.50 27.02
C ALA A 8 10.24 -24.73 25.53
N ALA A 9 9.35 -25.69 25.24
CA ALA A 9 8.88 -25.94 23.88
C ALA A 9 8.03 -24.78 23.32
N ARG A 10 7.25 -24.10 24.19
CA ARG A 10 6.45 -22.93 23.80
C ARG A 10 7.32 -21.74 23.45
N ASP A 11 8.39 -21.49 24.21
CA ASP A 11 9.32 -20.40 23.97
C ASP A 11 10.17 -20.65 22.71
N ALA A 12 10.67 -21.88 22.50
CA ALA A 12 11.37 -22.24 21.27
C ALA A 12 10.49 -22.03 20.01
N ARG A 13 9.20 -22.38 20.09
CA ARG A 13 8.25 -22.16 18.99
C ARG A 13 8.01 -20.67 18.72
N LYS A 14 7.84 -19.85 19.75
CA LYS A 14 7.69 -18.39 19.61
C LYS A 14 8.92 -17.77 18.94
N THR A 15 10.12 -18.11 19.42
CA THR A 15 11.38 -17.64 18.85
C THR A 15 11.53 -18.02 17.38
N ARG A 16 11.19 -19.26 17.01
CA ARG A 16 11.22 -19.70 15.61
C ARG A 16 10.26 -18.89 14.73
N LEU A 17 9.03 -18.65 15.19
CA LEU A 17 8.04 -17.89 14.43
C LEU A 17 8.46 -16.43 14.24
N PHE A 18 9.06 -15.82 15.27
CA PHE A 18 9.64 -14.47 15.19
C PHE A 18 10.70 -14.38 14.09
N TRP A 19 11.69 -15.28 14.10
CA TRP A 19 12.77 -15.25 13.09
C TRP A 19 12.27 -15.51 11.66
N LEU A 20 11.27 -16.39 11.49
CA LEU A 20 10.64 -16.61 10.19
C LEU A 20 9.90 -15.37 9.69
N ALA A 21 9.17 -14.68 10.57
CA ALA A 21 8.49 -13.43 10.21
C ALA A 21 9.48 -12.31 9.89
N LEU A 22 10.61 -12.24 10.60
CA LEU A 22 11.68 -11.29 10.28
C LEU A 22 12.31 -11.59 8.92
N LEU A 23 12.65 -12.86 8.64
CA LEU A 23 13.19 -13.28 7.34
C LEU A 23 12.21 -12.96 6.20
N GLU A 24 10.93 -13.26 6.38
CA GLU A 24 9.88 -12.92 5.41
C GLU A 24 9.84 -11.42 5.10
N LEU A 25 9.89 -10.58 6.13
CA LEU A 25 9.91 -9.12 5.96
C LEU A 25 11.19 -8.62 5.30
N LEU A 26 12.34 -9.23 5.59
CA LEU A 26 13.59 -8.92 4.91
C LEU A 26 13.53 -9.27 3.42
N LEU A 27 12.96 -10.42 3.06
CA LEU A 27 12.77 -10.81 1.67
C LEU A 27 11.79 -9.88 0.94
N MET A 28 10.67 -9.53 1.59
CA MET A 28 9.71 -8.56 1.05
C MET A 28 10.34 -7.18 0.84
N GLY A 29 11.10 -6.68 1.83
CA GLY A 29 11.81 -5.41 1.72
C GLY A 29 12.90 -5.43 0.65
N ALA A 30 13.64 -6.53 0.52
CA ALA A 30 14.63 -6.71 -0.54
C ALA A 30 14.00 -6.73 -1.93
N ALA A 31 12.80 -7.33 -2.09
CA ALA A 31 12.07 -7.31 -3.36
C ALA A 31 11.72 -5.89 -3.81
N VAL A 32 11.39 -4.99 -2.87
CA VAL A 32 11.17 -3.56 -3.16
C VAL A 32 12.49 -2.86 -3.45
N TRP A 33 13.50 -3.02 -2.59
CA TRP A 33 14.78 -2.31 -2.71
C TRP A 33 15.54 -2.65 -3.99
N LEU A 34 15.48 -3.91 -4.42
CA LEU A 34 16.15 -4.39 -5.63
C LEU A 34 15.25 -4.34 -6.87
N ASP A 35 14.05 -3.78 -6.75
CA ASP A 35 13.05 -3.69 -7.83
C ASP A 35 12.83 -5.02 -8.57
N VAL A 36 12.58 -6.10 -7.80
CA VAL A 36 12.48 -7.45 -8.36
C VAL A 36 11.11 -7.65 -9.01
N LEU A 37 11.10 -7.77 -10.34
CA LEU A 37 9.90 -8.03 -11.16
C LEU A 37 8.81 -6.97 -10.96
N VAL A 38 7.63 -7.37 -10.45
CA VAL A 38 6.60 -6.47 -9.93
C VAL A 38 6.60 -6.69 -8.42
N PRO A 39 7.27 -5.84 -7.63
CA PRO A 39 7.56 -6.13 -6.22
C PRO A 39 6.31 -6.46 -5.38
N SER A 40 5.16 -5.83 -5.67
CA SER A 40 3.90 -6.12 -4.98
C SER A 40 3.43 -7.58 -5.18
N LEU A 41 3.56 -8.12 -6.39
CA LEU A 41 3.25 -9.52 -6.68
C LEU A 41 4.25 -10.47 -6.02
N VAL A 42 5.53 -10.09 -5.96
CA VAL A 42 6.57 -10.86 -5.25
C VAL A 42 6.30 -10.89 -3.75
N ILE A 43 5.91 -9.76 -3.14
CA ILE A 43 5.49 -9.70 -1.74
C ILE A 43 4.28 -10.60 -1.49
N ILE A 44 3.26 -10.54 -2.36
CA ILE A 44 2.09 -11.42 -2.24
C ILE A 44 2.51 -12.88 -2.32
N LEU A 45 3.35 -13.25 -3.28
CA LEU A 45 3.82 -14.62 -3.47
C LEU A 45 4.56 -15.13 -2.23
N ILE A 46 5.56 -14.39 -1.74
CA ILE A 46 6.32 -14.73 -0.53
C ILE A 46 5.37 -14.88 0.66
N GLY A 47 4.48 -13.90 0.86
CA GLY A 47 3.55 -13.87 1.98
C GLY A 47 2.56 -15.04 1.95
N VAL A 48 2.00 -15.36 0.78
CA VAL A 48 1.08 -16.50 0.61
C VAL A 48 1.82 -17.82 0.84
N LEU A 49 2.96 -18.04 0.17
CA LEU A 49 3.73 -19.29 0.29
C LEU A 49 4.14 -19.56 1.75
N LEU A 50 4.70 -18.57 2.43
CA LEU A 50 5.13 -18.74 3.83
C LEU A 50 3.95 -18.86 4.80
N SER A 51 2.80 -18.25 4.50
CA SER A 51 1.57 -18.46 5.26
C SER A 51 1.04 -19.89 5.12
N LEU A 52 1.05 -20.43 3.90
CA LEU A 52 0.65 -21.81 3.62
C LEU A 52 1.58 -22.82 4.29
N LEU A 53 2.90 -22.61 4.23
CA LEU A 53 3.89 -23.46 4.91
C LEU A 53 3.71 -23.49 6.43
N ARG A 54 3.27 -22.37 7.03
CA ARG A 54 2.96 -22.27 8.47
C ARG A 54 1.56 -22.75 8.83
N ARG A 55 0.75 -23.19 7.85
CA ARG A 55 -0.68 -23.53 8.01
C ARG A 55 -1.49 -22.42 8.66
N GLU A 56 -1.06 -21.18 8.44
CA GLU A 56 -1.79 -20.02 8.92
C GLU A 56 -3.00 -19.81 8.05
N ARG A 57 -4.15 -19.55 8.68
CA ARG A 57 -5.31 -19.11 7.91
C ARG A 57 -4.96 -17.77 7.29
N LEU A 58 -4.93 -17.73 5.96
CA LEU A 58 -5.08 -16.50 5.21
C LEU A 58 -6.49 -15.99 5.50
N ALA A 59 -6.69 -15.38 6.67
CA ALA A 59 -7.95 -14.72 6.96
C ALA A 59 -8.12 -13.67 5.87
N PRO A 60 -9.20 -13.68 5.08
CA PRO A 60 -9.46 -12.56 4.18
C PRO A 60 -9.44 -11.31 5.07
N ASP A 61 -8.53 -10.36 4.81
CA ASP A 61 -8.62 -9.04 5.42
C ASP A 61 -10.03 -8.56 5.15
N GLY A 62 -10.84 -8.52 6.23
CA GLY A 62 -12.25 -8.89 6.22
C GLY A 62 -13.06 -8.38 5.02
N PRO A 63 -14.11 -9.12 4.60
CA PRO A 63 -14.97 -8.65 3.54
C PRO A 63 -15.49 -7.25 3.93
N VAL A 64 -15.20 -6.29 3.07
CA VAL A 64 -15.66 -4.88 3.03
C VAL A 64 -17.16 -4.78 3.26
N PHE A 65 -17.84 -5.87 2.97
CA PHE A 65 -19.26 -5.95 2.68
C PHE A 65 -20.12 -6.30 3.89
N ARG A 66 -19.61 -6.14 5.12
CA ARG A 66 -20.38 -6.41 6.35
C ARG A 66 -21.34 -5.28 6.78
N ARG A 67 -21.39 -4.13 6.08
CA ARG A 67 -22.33 -3.04 6.42
C ARG A 67 -23.45 -2.89 5.39
N PRO A 68 -24.73 -2.73 5.79
CA PRO A 68 -25.78 -2.27 4.89
C PRO A 68 -25.44 -0.87 4.35
N GLY A 69 -25.70 -0.60 3.06
CA GLY A 69 -25.43 0.70 2.41
C GLY A 69 -24.19 0.78 1.51
N LYS A 70 -23.96 -0.21 0.64
CA LYS A 70 -22.79 -0.32 -0.26
C LYS A 70 -22.52 0.94 -1.09
N GLY A 71 -23.57 1.52 -1.70
CA GLY A 71 -23.46 2.73 -2.52
C GLY A 71 -22.96 3.94 -1.71
N ARG A 72 -23.51 4.15 -0.50
CA ARG A 72 -23.07 5.24 0.38
C ARG A 72 -21.61 5.10 0.77
N LEU A 73 -21.12 3.89 1.03
CA LEU A 73 -19.71 3.65 1.33
C LEU A 73 -18.83 3.99 0.13
N ILE A 74 -19.17 3.50 -1.07
CA ILE A 74 -18.41 3.81 -2.30
C ILE A 74 -18.34 5.32 -2.54
N LEU A 75 -19.48 6.02 -2.45
CA LEU A 75 -19.54 7.47 -2.58
C LEU A 75 -18.71 8.19 -1.50
N THR A 76 -18.69 7.65 -0.28
CA THR A 76 -17.85 8.20 0.80
C THR A 76 -16.37 8.04 0.49
N LEU A 77 -15.96 6.88 -0.02
CA LEU A 77 -14.56 6.60 -0.39
C LEU A 77 -14.12 7.41 -1.63
N LEU A 78 -15.01 7.60 -2.59
CA LEU A 78 -14.80 8.53 -3.71
C LEU A 78 -14.64 9.96 -3.20
N GLY A 79 -15.47 10.40 -2.25
CA GLY A 79 -15.33 11.69 -1.59
C GLY A 79 -13.97 11.87 -0.90
N TRP A 80 -13.48 10.83 -0.21
CA TRP A 80 -12.13 10.83 0.36
C TRP A 80 -11.05 10.97 -0.70
N ALA A 81 -11.16 10.25 -1.84
CA ALA A 81 -10.22 10.38 -2.94
C ALA A 81 -10.21 11.80 -3.53
N VAL A 82 -11.38 12.39 -3.79
CA VAL A 82 -11.47 13.77 -4.32
C VAL A 82 -10.85 14.79 -3.36
N VAL A 83 -11.17 14.70 -2.07
CA VAL A 83 -10.59 15.60 -1.06
C VAL A 83 -9.08 15.42 -0.97
N TRP A 84 -8.60 14.18 -0.98
CA TRP A 84 -7.18 13.88 -0.88
C TRP A 84 -6.40 14.36 -2.12
N THR A 85 -6.93 14.15 -3.34
CA THR A 85 -6.38 14.75 -4.56
C THR A 85 -6.29 16.27 -4.45
N ALA A 86 -7.34 16.94 -3.95
CA ALA A 86 -7.30 18.39 -3.77
C ALA A 86 -6.19 18.82 -2.79
N VAL A 87 -6.01 18.09 -1.68
CA VAL A 87 -4.93 18.34 -0.71
C VAL A 87 -3.56 18.10 -1.32
N GLU A 88 -3.38 17.03 -2.10
CA GLU A 88 -2.11 16.75 -2.80
C GLU A 88 -1.71 17.90 -3.72
N TYR A 89 -2.59 18.28 -4.65
CA TYR A 89 -2.27 19.29 -5.66
C TYR A 89 -2.24 20.72 -5.11
N ALA A 90 -3.06 21.04 -4.09
CA ALA A 90 -3.10 22.38 -3.52
C ALA A 90 -2.03 22.64 -2.45
N LEU A 91 -1.54 21.59 -1.77
CA LEU A 91 -0.66 21.75 -0.61
C LEU A 91 0.58 20.85 -0.66
N ILE A 92 0.42 19.53 -0.76
CA ILE A 92 1.53 18.59 -0.56
C ILE A 92 2.56 18.70 -1.69
N LEU A 93 2.13 18.62 -2.95
CA LEU A 93 3.00 18.67 -4.12
C LEU A 93 3.72 20.03 -4.25
N PRO A 94 3.03 21.20 -4.19
CA PRO A 94 3.72 22.50 -4.16
C PRO A 94 4.78 22.60 -3.07
N LEU A 95 4.47 22.16 -1.85
CA LEU A 95 5.41 22.18 -0.74
C LEU A 95 6.62 21.28 -0.99
N GLN A 96 6.40 20.05 -1.44
CA GLN A 96 7.48 19.12 -1.76
C GLN A 96 8.36 19.64 -2.90
N ASN A 97 7.76 20.20 -3.95
CA ASN A 97 8.51 20.77 -5.06
C ASN A 97 9.40 21.93 -4.59
N HIS A 98 8.88 22.79 -3.73
CA HIS A 98 9.66 23.91 -3.18
C HIS A 98 10.79 23.42 -2.26
N LEU A 99 10.52 22.44 -1.39
CA LEU A 99 11.50 21.90 -0.45
C LEU A 99 12.62 21.11 -1.14
N LEU A 100 12.31 20.42 -2.24
CA LEU A 100 13.24 19.55 -2.96
C LEU A 100 13.82 20.19 -4.23
N ALA A 101 13.34 21.38 -4.60
CA ALA A 101 13.71 22.09 -5.83
C ALA A 101 13.59 21.23 -7.11
N GLU A 102 12.60 20.34 -7.14
CA GLU A 102 12.37 19.36 -8.21
C GLU A 102 10.86 19.08 -8.33
N THR A 103 10.44 18.34 -9.36
CA THR A 103 9.04 17.89 -9.50
C THR A 103 8.99 16.39 -9.71
N ARG A 104 7.82 15.78 -9.44
CA ARG A 104 7.61 14.34 -9.67
C ARG A 104 7.83 13.98 -11.14
N HIS A 105 8.62 12.96 -11.42
CA HIS A 105 8.80 12.45 -12.79
C HIS A 105 7.60 11.58 -13.18
N VAL A 106 6.92 11.97 -14.27
CA VAL A 106 5.70 11.31 -14.76
C VAL A 106 5.75 11.04 -16.26
N ASP A 107 6.95 11.08 -16.85
CA ASP A 107 7.19 10.89 -18.29
C ASP A 107 6.73 9.52 -18.78
N ALA A 108 6.76 8.51 -17.90
CA ALA A 108 6.25 7.17 -18.15
C ALA A 108 4.74 7.13 -18.47
N PHE A 109 4.01 8.22 -18.24
CA PHE A 109 2.58 8.37 -18.57
C PHE A 109 2.33 9.23 -19.81
N ALA A 110 3.37 9.76 -20.47
CA ALA A 110 3.22 10.69 -21.60
C ALA A 110 2.30 10.16 -22.72
N GLN A 111 2.35 8.85 -22.98
CA GLN A 111 1.51 8.15 -23.98
C GLN A 111 0.00 8.18 -23.69
N VAL A 112 -0.42 8.57 -22.48
CA VAL A 112 -1.84 8.66 -22.08
C VAL A 112 -2.50 9.91 -22.67
N ARG A 113 -1.77 11.01 -22.84
CA ARG A 113 -2.34 12.30 -23.23
C ARG A 113 -3.07 12.19 -24.58
N GLY A 114 -4.39 12.43 -24.57
CA GLY A 114 -5.25 12.31 -25.76
C GLY A 114 -5.42 10.90 -26.33
N ASN A 115 -4.88 9.86 -25.69
CA ASN A 115 -4.90 8.48 -26.18
C ASN A 115 -5.82 7.57 -25.34
N LEU A 116 -7.04 7.35 -25.83
CA LEU A 116 -8.07 6.60 -25.09
C LEU A 116 -7.70 5.12 -24.88
N PRO A 117 -7.20 4.38 -25.89
CA PRO A 117 -6.71 3.02 -25.67
C PRO A 117 -5.62 2.93 -24.58
N ALA A 118 -4.65 3.85 -24.57
CA ALA A 118 -3.62 3.87 -23.54
C ALA A 118 -4.20 4.16 -22.15
N LEU A 119 -5.15 5.11 -22.04
CA LEU A 119 -5.85 5.39 -20.80
C LEU A 119 -6.60 4.16 -20.27
N LEU A 120 -7.37 3.47 -21.10
CA LEU A 120 -8.14 2.29 -20.70
C LEU A 120 -7.24 1.13 -20.26
N LEU A 121 -6.14 0.90 -20.98
CA LEU A 121 -5.14 -0.10 -20.61
C LEU A 121 -4.51 0.23 -19.26
N LEU A 122 -4.07 1.47 -19.06
CA LEU A 122 -3.45 1.89 -17.80
C LEU A 122 -4.44 1.93 -16.64
N LEU A 123 -5.72 2.24 -16.85
CA LEU A 123 -6.75 2.09 -15.81
C LEU A 123 -6.90 0.62 -15.40
N LEU A 124 -6.95 -0.31 -16.36
CA LEU A 124 -7.04 -1.74 -16.05
C LEU A 124 -5.81 -2.21 -15.25
N LEU A 125 -4.61 -1.85 -15.69
CA LEU A 125 -3.37 -2.20 -15.00
C LEU A 125 -3.28 -1.53 -13.63
N SER A 126 -3.69 -0.26 -13.52
CA SER A 126 -3.68 0.49 -12.26
C SER A 126 -4.65 -0.10 -11.24
N TRP A 127 -5.87 -0.48 -11.63
CA TRP A 127 -6.81 -1.11 -10.70
C TRP A 127 -6.36 -2.49 -10.23
N THR A 128 -5.70 -3.26 -11.10
CA THR A 128 -5.30 -4.65 -10.80
C THR A 128 -3.94 -4.76 -10.13
N LEU A 129 -2.90 -4.17 -10.72
CA LEU A 129 -1.52 -4.27 -10.27
C LEU A 129 -1.16 -3.22 -9.21
N ALA A 130 -1.64 -1.98 -9.35
CA ALA A 130 -1.37 -0.96 -8.34
C ALA A 130 -2.37 -1.06 -7.18
N ALA A 131 -3.64 -0.72 -7.41
CA ALA A 131 -4.62 -0.60 -6.35
C ALA A 131 -4.89 -1.94 -5.63
N VAL A 132 -5.18 -3.03 -6.34
CA VAL A 132 -5.41 -4.34 -5.69
C VAL A 132 -4.10 -4.93 -5.17
N ALA A 133 -3.12 -5.20 -6.05
CA ALA A 133 -1.96 -5.97 -5.61
C ALA A 133 -1.11 -5.23 -4.56
N GLU A 134 -0.86 -3.93 -4.71
CA GLU A 134 -0.06 -3.21 -3.71
C GLU A 134 -0.78 -3.10 -2.36
N GLU A 135 -2.09 -2.82 -2.33
CA GLU A 135 -2.80 -2.71 -1.06
C GLU A 135 -2.88 -4.05 -0.32
N PHE A 136 -3.05 -5.16 -1.04
CA PHE A 136 -2.95 -6.50 -0.43
C PHE A 136 -1.53 -6.83 0.04
N ALA A 137 -0.50 -6.42 -0.71
CA ALA A 137 0.90 -6.60 -0.34
C ALA A 137 1.25 -5.81 0.94
N PHE A 138 1.05 -4.49 0.92
CA PHE A 138 1.51 -3.57 1.96
C PHE A 138 0.53 -3.49 3.14
N ARG A 139 -0.77 -3.24 2.89
CA ARG A 139 -1.79 -3.00 3.95
C ARG A 139 -2.46 -4.29 4.41
N GLY A 140 -2.31 -5.38 3.65
CA GLY A 140 -2.70 -6.73 4.01
C GLY A 140 -1.54 -7.51 4.65
N LEU A 141 -0.76 -8.21 3.82
CA LEU A 141 0.22 -9.20 4.24
C LEU A 141 1.36 -8.60 5.05
N MET A 142 2.11 -7.65 4.49
CA MET A 142 3.29 -7.08 5.15
C MET A 142 2.92 -6.39 6.47
N ARG A 143 1.85 -5.60 6.49
CA ARG A 143 1.29 -5.00 7.71
C ARG A 143 1.00 -6.03 8.80
N ARG A 144 0.34 -7.14 8.47
CA ARG A 144 0.04 -8.22 9.43
C ARG A 144 1.31 -8.84 10.00
N ARG A 145 2.31 -9.06 9.15
CA ARG A 145 3.61 -9.63 9.55
C ARG A 145 4.34 -8.70 10.50
N ILE A 146 4.42 -7.42 10.20
CA ILE A 146 5.06 -6.44 11.09
C ILE A 146 4.35 -6.40 12.45
N ILE A 147 3.02 -6.32 12.48
CA ILE A 147 2.26 -6.28 13.75
C ILE A 147 2.53 -7.53 14.59
N SER A 148 2.69 -8.70 13.97
CA SER A 148 2.93 -9.96 14.68
C SER A 148 4.28 -10.05 15.41
N LEU A 149 5.23 -9.15 15.10
CA LEU A 149 6.52 -9.08 15.77
C LEU A 149 6.46 -8.37 17.14
N PHE A 150 5.34 -7.74 17.48
CA PHE A 150 5.21 -6.93 18.70
C PHE A 150 4.17 -7.53 19.64
N ASP A 151 4.52 -7.65 20.92
CA ASP A 151 3.56 -8.04 21.96
C ASP A 151 2.49 -6.96 22.18
N ASN A 152 2.87 -5.68 22.04
CA ASN A 152 1.91 -4.57 22.06
C ASN A 152 1.39 -4.27 20.65
N PRO A 153 0.10 -4.56 20.35
CA PRO A 153 -0.45 -4.39 19.01
C PRO A 153 -0.53 -2.92 18.58
N ALA A 154 -0.59 -1.96 19.50
CA ALA A 154 -0.60 -0.53 19.16
C ALA A 154 0.75 -0.09 18.60
N ILE A 155 1.85 -0.54 19.23
CA ILE A 155 3.22 -0.29 18.74
C ILE A 155 3.39 -0.96 17.37
N GLY A 156 2.99 -2.22 17.24
CA GLY A 156 3.07 -2.95 15.98
C GLY A 156 2.31 -2.26 14.84
N VAL A 157 1.15 -1.64 15.12
CA VAL A 157 0.40 -0.88 14.12
C VAL A 157 1.15 0.38 13.70
N VAL A 158 1.73 1.14 14.63
CA VAL A 158 2.50 2.35 14.30
C VAL A 158 3.71 1.99 13.45
N VAL A 159 4.49 0.98 13.85
CA VAL A 159 5.65 0.51 13.09
C VAL A 159 5.23 0.02 11.72
N ALA A 160 4.13 -0.73 11.61
CA ALA A 160 3.64 -1.20 10.32
C ALA A 160 3.23 -0.04 9.40
N VAL A 161 2.56 0.99 9.91
CA VAL A 161 2.20 2.19 9.11
C VAL A 161 3.46 2.86 8.58
N VAL A 162 4.44 3.13 9.44
CA VAL A 162 5.68 3.82 9.04
C VAL A 162 6.47 2.99 8.03
N ALA A 163 6.75 1.72 8.35
CA ALA A 163 7.58 0.87 7.51
C ALA A 163 6.94 0.57 6.15
N THR A 164 5.64 0.22 6.12
CA THR A 164 4.97 -0.07 4.84
C THR A 164 4.79 1.17 3.98
N SER A 165 4.60 2.36 4.59
CA SER A 165 4.48 3.60 3.83
C SER A 165 5.83 4.07 3.28
N ALA A 166 6.91 3.92 4.03
CA ALA A 166 8.26 4.20 3.54
C ALA A 166 8.64 3.28 2.37
N LEU A 167 8.39 1.97 2.50
CA LEU A 167 8.64 1.02 1.41
C LEU A 167 7.74 1.27 0.19
N PHE A 168 6.49 1.68 0.41
CA PHE A 168 5.59 2.06 -0.67
C PHE A 168 6.08 3.31 -1.41
N GLY A 169 6.69 4.27 -0.70
CA GLY A 169 7.39 5.39 -1.33
C GLY A 169 8.59 4.93 -2.17
N LEU A 170 9.44 4.07 -1.60
CA LEU A 170 10.62 3.54 -2.29
C LEU A 170 10.27 2.70 -3.53
N LEU A 171 9.11 2.03 -3.52
CA LEU A 171 8.58 1.32 -4.69
C LEU A 171 8.39 2.25 -5.90
N HIS A 172 8.21 3.56 -5.67
CA HIS A 172 7.98 4.56 -6.69
C HIS A 172 9.21 5.44 -6.95
N ALA A 173 10.42 4.90 -6.74
CA ALA A 173 11.67 5.63 -6.92
C ALA A 173 11.88 6.14 -8.35
N GLU A 174 11.25 5.52 -9.35
CA GLU A 174 11.27 5.97 -10.74
C GLU A 174 10.66 7.36 -10.95
N GLN A 175 9.87 7.83 -9.99
CA GLN A 175 9.20 9.14 -10.03
C GLN A 175 10.03 10.26 -9.37
N GLY A 176 11.28 9.96 -9.01
CA GLY A 176 12.19 10.88 -8.34
C GLY A 176 11.86 11.12 -6.87
N PRO A 177 12.65 11.96 -6.18
CA PRO A 177 12.51 12.22 -4.74
C PRO A 177 11.13 12.74 -4.33
N VAL A 178 10.52 13.62 -5.14
CA VAL A 178 9.14 14.10 -4.92
C VAL A 178 8.15 12.95 -5.02
N GLY A 179 8.31 12.08 -6.02
CA GLY A 179 7.47 10.90 -6.21
C GLY A 179 7.52 9.94 -5.02
N VAL A 180 8.72 9.64 -4.52
CA VAL A 180 8.92 8.84 -3.30
C VAL A 180 8.23 9.48 -2.10
N ALA A 181 8.38 10.80 -1.93
CA ALA A 181 7.83 11.53 -0.79
C ALA A 181 6.30 11.56 -0.82
N VAL A 182 5.67 11.91 -1.96
CA VAL A 182 4.21 11.99 -2.08
C VAL A 182 3.58 10.60 -1.89
N THR A 183 4.11 9.57 -2.55
CA THR A 183 3.56 8.21 -2.46
C THR A 183 3.77 7.61 -1.07
N ALA A 184 4.84 7.94 -0.35
CA ALA A 184 4.98 7.57 1.06
C ALA A 184 3.86 8.19 1.93
N ILE A 185 3.48 9.45 1.69
CA ILE A 185 2.37 10.11 2.40
C ILE A 185 1.04 9.45 2.02
N ASP A 186 0.82 9.12 0.75
CA ASP A 186 -0.35 8.35 0.30
C ASP A 186 -0.43 7.01 1.02
N GLY A 187 0.73 6.38 1.23
CA GLY A 187 0.81 5.14 1.97
C GLY A 187 0.33 5.24 3.43
N VAL A 188 0.58 6.37 4.08
CA VAL A 188 0.05 6.68 5.41
C VAL A 188 -1.47 6.87 5.33
N PHE A 189 -1.95 7.61 4.33
CA PHE A 189 -3.37 7.85 4.10
C PHE A 189 -4.14 6.54 3.83
N PHE A 190 -3.63 5.64 2.99
CA PHE A 190 -4.22 4.33 2.74
C PHE A 190 -4.25 3.47 4.00
N SER A 191 -3.19 3.52 4.82
CA SER A 191 -3.16 2.84 6.10
C SER A 191 -4.22 3.38 7.07
N TRP A 192 -4.46 4.70 7.06
CA TRP A 192 -5.53 5.33 7.81
C TRP A 192 -6.92 4.90 7.31
N ILE A 193 -7.18 4.92 6.00
CA ILE A 193 -8.44 4.41 5.40
C ILE A 193 -8.67 2.96 5.81
N ARG A 194 -7.68 2.08 5.63
CA ARG A 194 -7.76 0.66 6.01
C ARG A 194 -8.07 0.49 7.50
N ARG A 195 -7.52 1.33 8.38
CA ARG A 195 -7.82 1.30 9.83
C ARG A 195 -9.21 1.85 10.13
N ARG A 196 -9.63 2.93 9.48
CA ARG A 196 -10.93 3.59 9.71
C ARG A 196 -12.11 2.73 9.30
N TYR A 197 -11.97 1.95 8.22
CA TYR A 197 -13.00 1.08 7.67
C TYR A 197 -12.77 -0.41 7.98
N GLN A 198 -11.64 -0.75 8.60
CA GLN A 198 -11.26 -2.13 8.96
C GLN A 198 -11.28 -3.10 7.77
N SER A 199 -10.94 -2.61 6.58
CA SER A 199 -10.92 -3.43 5.37
C SER A 199 -9.85 -2.96 4.41
N VAL A 200 -9.13 -3.90 3.81
CA VAL A 200 -8.13 -3.61 2.77
C VAL A 200 -8.80 -3.09 1.50
N TRP A 201 -10.00 -3.55 1.14
CA TRP A 201 -10.58 -2.98 -0.09
C TRP A 201 -11.10 -1.56 0.06
N ALA A 202 -11.29 -1.07 1.29
CA ALA A 202 -11.55 0.36 1.46
C ALA A 202 -10.36 1.17 0.95
N SER A 203 -9.12 0.73 1.22
CA SER A 203 -7.92 1.37 0.67
C SER A 203 -7.72 1.06 -0.81
N VAL A 204 -8.01 -0.17 -1.28
CA VAL A 204 -8.03 -0.48 -2.73
C VAL A 204 -8.94 0.47 -3.51
N LEU A 205 -10.16 0.71 -3.03
CA LEU A 205 -11.12 1.58 -3.71
C LEU A 205 -10.61 3.03 -3.74
N VAL A 206 -10.12 3.55 -2.61
CA VAL A 206 -9.59 4.93 -2.55
C VAL A 206 -8.36 5.08 -3.44
N HIS A 207 -7.42 4.15 -3.38
CA HIS A 207 -6.22 4.13 -4.22
C HIS A 207 -6.61 4.07 -5.71
N GLY A 208 -7.50 3.16 -6.09
CA GLY A 208 -7.99 3.06 -7.46
C GLY A 208 -8.70 4.33 -7.95
N PHE A 209 -9.48 5.00 -7.08
CA PHE A 209 -10.09 6.29 -7.41
C PHE A 209 -9.07 7.40 -7.59
N LEU A 210 -8.05 7.51 -6.71
CA LEU A 210 -6.97 8.48 -6.86
C LEU A 210 -6.23 8.29 -8.19
N ASN A 211 -5.85 7.05 -8.51
CA ASN A 211 -5.19 6.73 -9.77
C ASN A 211 -6.09 7.05 -10.97
N THR A 212 -7.39 6.77 -10.87
CA THR A 212 -8.36 7.10 -11.92
C THR A 212 -8.44 8.60 -12.13
N ILE A 213 -8.55 9.40 -11.06
CA ILE A 213 -8.58 10.86 -11.14
C ILE A 213 -7.27 11.37 -11.78
N GLY A 214 -6.12 10.87 -11.35
CA GLY A 214 -4.81 11.24 -11.89
C GLY A 214 -4.64 10.90 -13.37
N LEU A 215 -4.95 9.68 -13.78
CA LEU A 215 -4.85 9.23 -15.17
C LEU A 215 -5.81 9.99 -16.10
N VAL A 216 -7.05 10.24 -15.65
CA VAL A 216 -8.03 11.02 -16.42
C VAL A 216 -7.60 12.48 -16.51
N ALA A 217 -7.09 13.07 -15.43
CA ALA A 217 -6.53 14.43 -15.47
C ALA A 217 -5.35 14.51 -16.45
N PHE A 218 -4.43 13.53 -16.41
CA PHE A 218 -3.29 13.46 -17.31
C PHE A 218 -3.73 13.31 -18.78
N TYR A 219 -4.76 12.51 -19.05
CA TYR A 219 -5.32 12.35 -20.39
C TYR A 219 -5.72 13.69 -21.03
N PHE A 220 -6.34 14.60 -20.26
CA PHE A 220 -6.80 15.89 -20.76
C PHE A 220 -5.74 17.00 -20.67
N ALA A 221 -5.03 17.11 -19.55
CA ALA A 221 -4.16 18.24 -19.25
C ALA A 221 -2.66 17.95 -19.48
N GLY A 222 -2.26 16.67 -19.52
CA GLY A 222 -0.85 16.27 -19.41
C GLY A 222 -0.34 16.30 -17.96
N PRO A 223 0.96 16.45 -17.75
CA PRO A 223 1.53 16.42 -16.41
C PRO A 223 1.05 17.62 -15.57
N LEU A 224 0.64 17.34 -14.33
CA LEU A 224 0.27 18.32 -13.33
C LEU A 224 1.23 18.17 -12.14
N TYR A 225 1.88 19.26 -11.73
CA TYR A 225 2.92 19.21 -10.69
C TYR A 225 2.50 19.87 -9.37
N GLY A 226 1.30 20.43 -9.30
CA GLY A 226 0.84 21.28 -8.19
C GLY A 226 0.11 22.50 -8.74
N LEU A 227 -0.62 23.21 -7.87
CA LEU A 227 -1.37 24.40 -8.26
C LEU A 227 -0.59 25.72 -8.15
N TRP A 228 0.59 25.72 -7.53
CA TRP A 228 1.47 26.88 -7.35
C TRP A 228 2.90 26.45 -7.02
#